data_AF-A0A8T9BDA4-F1
#
_entry.id   AF-A0A8T9BDA4-F1
#
_cell.length_a   1.000
_cell.length_b   1.000
_cell.length_c   1.000
_cell.angle_alpha   90.00
_cell.angle_beta   90.00
_cell.angle_gamma   90.00
#
_symmetry.space_group_name_H-M   'P 1'
#
loop_
_entity.id
_entity.type
_entity.pdbx_description
1 polymer ?
#
loop_
_entity_poly.entity_id
_entity_poly.type
_entity_poly.pdbx_seq_one_letter_code
_entity_poly.pdbx_strand_id
1 'polypeptide(L)'
;MSSASNTSSAEIASDPLPCQLKPYLALLDRTPAGLPICLQCQNALLPKSIMDHLRKQHQLPAELRPAVRSLVSILPQLDASDLPRRPDGSAPLKALRIVEAFQCKKCLFIRQDITDVRKHINKEHDLSAAGNYDEIQAQSWLGGRRAVYWRVEVGLDELAEDGPHCVWGFFGAGFGDKLPRMWPVEAYQKRLT
;
A
#
# COMPACT_ATOMS: atom_id res chain seq x y z
N MET A 1 34.20 -43.13 20.09
CA MET A 1 34.43 -43.14 18.63
C MET A 1 33.22 -43.84 18.02
N SER A 2 32.31 -43.24 17.28
CA SER A 2 32.31 -41.95 16.59
C SER A 2 30.86 -41.50 16.41
N SER A 3 30.57 -40.25 16.78
CA SER A 3 29.31 -39.59 16.46
C SER A 3 29.40 -39.09 15.02
N ALA A 4 28.57 -39.62 14.13
CA ALA A 4 28.38 -39.07 12.80
C ALA A 4 27.20 -38.08 12.85
N SER A 5 27.54 -36.82 13.07
CA SER A 5 26.72 -35.68 12.68
C SER A 5 26.54 -35.70 11.17
N ASN A 6 25.29 -35.65 10.69
CA ASN A 6 25.05 -35.41 9.28
C ASN A 6 23.97 -34.35 9.08
N THR A 7 24.48 -33.15 8.81
CA THR A 7 24.05 -32.24 7.75
C THR A 7 22.61 -31.72 7.82
N SER A 8 22.50 -30.56 8.47
CA SER A 8 21.42 -29.60 8.27
C SER A 8 21.50 -29.08 6.84
N SER A 9 20.59 -29.53 5.97
CA SER A 9 20.34 -28.92 4.67
C SER A 9 19.71 -27.55 4.91
N ALA A 10 20.51 -26.50 4.82
CA ALA A 10 19.99 -25.15 4.65
C ALA A 10 19.22 -25.11 3.32
N GLU A 11 17.90 -24.98 3.40
CA GLU A 11 17.04 -24.68 2.27
C GLU A 11 17.50 -23.36 1.64
N ILE A 12 18.16 -23.46 0.48
CA ILE A 12 18.44 -22.30 -0.37
C ILE A 12 17.09 -21.90 -0.97
N ALA A 13 16.36 -21.04 -0.27
CA ALA A 13 15.19 -20.37 -0.82
C ALA A 13 15.68 -19.45 -1.94
N SER A 14 15.64 -19.95 -3.18
CA SER A 14 15.86 -19.13 -4.38
C SER A 14 14.90 -17.96 -4.34
N ASP A 15 15.43 -16.74 -4.32
CA ASP A 15 14.64 -15.50 -4.42
C ASP A 15 13.64 -15.62 -5.57
N PRO A 16 12.32 -15.65 -5.30
CA PRO A 16 11.32 -15.87 -6.33
C PRO A 16 11.24 -14.70 -7.32
N LEU A 17 11.89 -13.56 -7.03
CA LEU A 17 11.92 -12.41 -7.92
C LEU A 17 13.12 -12.47 -8.88
N PRO A 18 12.90 -12.58 -10.22
CA PRO A 18 13.97 -12.49 -11.20
C PRO A 18 14.78 -11.21 -11.05
N CYS A 19 16.11 -11.30 -11.14
CA CYS A 19 17.01 -10.16 -10.92
C CYS A 19 16.69 -8.95 -11.82
N GLN A 20 16.18 -9.20 -13.04
CA GLN A 20 15.83 -8.14 -13.99
C GLN A 20 14.59 -7.34 -13.57
N LEU A 21 13.77 -7.87 -12.66
CA LEU A 21 12.55 -7.23 -12.17
C LEU A 21 12.75 -6.47 -10.85
N LYS A 22 13.88 -6.68 -10.17
CA LYS A 22 14.23 -5.98 -8.91
C LYS A 22 14.20 -4.45 -8.98
N PRO A 23 14.48 -3.78 -10.12
CA PRO A 23 14.32 -2.33 -10.22
C PRO A 23 12.85 -1.86 -10.17
N TYR A 24 11.90 -2.75 -10.48
CA TYR A 24 10.48 -2.41 -10.60
C TYR A 24 9.64 -2.92 -9.44
N LEU A 25 10.00 -4.08 -8.90
CA LEU A 25 9.23 -4.81 -7.93
C LEU A 25 10.07 -5.17 -6.70
N ALA A 26 9.40 -5.20 -5.55
CA ALA A 26 9.83 -5.96 -4.39
C ALA A 26 8.74 -6.99 -4.05
N LEU A 27 9.13 -8.08 -3.38
CA LEU A 27 8.17 -9.00 -2.78
C LEU A 27 8.16 -8.75 -1.29
N LEU A 28 6.98 -8.72 -0.67
CA LEU A 28 6.89 -8.58 0.77
C LEU A 28 7.38 -9.86 1.46
N ASP A 29 8.32 -9.68 2.39
CA ASP A 29 8.83 -10.77 3.24
C ASP A 29 7.79 -11.25 4.28
N ARG A 30 6.82 -10.38 4.60
CA ARG A 30 5.81 -10.60 5.66
C ARG A 30 4.39 -10.60 5.10
N THR A 31 3.46 -11.04 5.93
CA THR A 31 2.06 -11.28 5.59
C THR A 31 1.38 -10.13 4.83
N PRO A 32 0.78 -10.40 3.67
CA PRO A 32 0.85 -11.66 2.91
C PRO A 32 2.21 -11.82 2.21
N ALA A 33 2.94 -12.87 2.57
CA ALA A 33 4.27 -13.13 2.03
C ALA A 33 4.22 -13.35 0.51
N GLY A 34 5.20 -12.82 -0.20
CA GLY A 34 5.26 -12.90 -1.66
C GLY A 34 4.32 -11.95 -2.39
N LEU A 35 3.63 -11.03 -1.69
CA LEU A 35 2.82 -10.01 -2.36
C LEU A 35 3.74 -9.01 -3.10
N PRO A 36 3.59 -8.84 -4.43
CA PRO A 36 4.41 -7.93 -5.20
C PRO A 36 4.06 -6.47 -4.92
N ILE A 37 5.08 -5.66 -4.70
CA ILE A 37 5.00 -4.22 -4.50
C ILE A 37 5.69 -3.54 -5.66
N CYS A 38 5.01 -2.58 -6.30
CA CYS A 38 5.67 -1.70 -7.24
C CYS A 38 6.54 -0.69 -6.48
N LEU A 39 7.83 -0.64 -6.77
CA LEU A 39 8.76 0.28 -6.09
C LEU A 39 8.53 1.74 -6.49
N GLN A 40 8.01 1.99 -7.69
CA GLN A 40 7.76 3.34 -8.18
C GLN A 40 6.42 3.90 -7.67
N CYS A 41 5.37 3.08 -7.64
CA CYS A 41 4.06 3.49 -7.12
C CYS A 41 3.89 3.24 -5.62
N GLN A 42 4.79 2.47 -5.01
CA GLN A 42 4.75 2.05 -3.60
C GLN A 42 3.38 1.46 -3.20
N ASN A 43 2.79 0.66 -4.08
CA ASN A 43 1.52 -0.04 -3.86
C ASN A 43 1.69 -1.52 -4.17
N ALA A 44 0.93 -2.36 -3.48
CA ALA A 44 0.84 -3.75 -3.83
C ALA A 44 0.09 -3.96 -5.16
N LEU A 45 0.49 -5.01 -5.86
CA LEU A 45 -0.08 -5.45 -7.11
C LEU A 45 -0.62 -6.86 -6.94
N LEU A 46 -1.82 -7.09 -7.47
CA LEU A 46 -2.31 -8.46 -7.61
C LEU A 46 -1.50 -9.15 -8.72
N PRO A 47 -1.18 -10.45 -8.61
CA PRO A 47 -0.40 -11.20 -9.61
C PRO A 47 -0.91 -10.99 -11.04
N LYS A 48 -2.23 -11.09 -11.23
CA LYS A 48 -2.90 -10.89 -12.53
C LYS A 48 -2.72 -9.48 -13.12
N SER A 49 -2.43 -8.48 -12.29
CA SER A 49 -2.30 -7.08 -12.69
C SER A 49 -0.86 -6.64 -12.94
N ILE A 50 0.16 -7.43 -12.54
CA ILE A 50 1.58 -7.01 -12.61
C ILE A 50 1.98 -6.62 -14.04
N MET A 51 1.73 -7.51 -15.01
CA MET A 51 2.10 -7.27 -16.42
C MET A 51 1.48 -5.98 -16.95
N ASP A 52 0.18 -5.83 -16.75
CA ASP A 52 -0.59 -4.70 -17.25
C ASP A 52 -0.17 -3.39 -16.57
N HIS A 53 0.06 -3.44 -15.26
CA HIS A 53 0.55 -2.31 -14.48
C HIS A 53 1.93 -1.85 -14.96
N LEU A 54 2.92 -2.75 -14.98
CA LEU A 54 4.29 -2.41 -15.41
C LEU A 54 4.33 -1.92 -16.86
N ARG A 55 3.55 -2.53 -17.76
CA ARG A 55 3.50 -2.10 -19.17
C ARG A 55 2.86 -0.73 -19.33
N LYS A 56 1.74 -0.45 -18.66
CA LYS A 56 0.96 0.77 -18.88
C LYS A 56 1.50 1.96 -18.08
N GLN A 57 1.95 1.74 -16.85
CA GLN A 57 2.41 2.80 -15.95
C GLN A 57 3.91 3.04 -16.07
N HIS A 58 4.69 1.97 -16.27
CA HIS A 58 6.16 2.03 -16.22
C HIS A 58 6.83 1.66 -17.54
N GLN A 59 6.03 1.53 -18.62
CA GLN A 59 6.51 1.29 -19.98
C GLN A 59 7.50 0.11 -20.08
N LEU A 60 7.18 -0.98 -19.38
CA LEU A 60 8.06 -2.15 -19.28
C LEU A 60 8.60 -2.61 -20.65
N PRO A 61 9.93 -2.71 -20.81
CA PRO A 61 10.57 -3.20 -22.03
C PRO A 61 10.07 -4.58 -22.45
N ALA A 62 9.99 -4.82 -23.76
CA ALA A 62 9.47 -6.08 -24.30
C ALA A 62 10.27 -7.31 -23.85
N GLU A 63 11.59 -7.15 -23.69
CA GLU A 63 12.53 -8.17 -23.26
C GLU A 63 12.28 -8.67 -21.83
N LEU A 64 11.70 -7.83 -20.96
CA LEU A 64 11.41 -8.19 -19.57
C LEU A 64 10.03 -8.87 -19.40
N ARG A 65 9.18 -8.88 -20.44
CA ARG A 65 7.85 -9.46 -20.37
C ARG A 65 7.86 -10.98 -20.08
N PRO A 66 8.75 -11.80 -20.67
CA PRO A 66 8.85 -13.22 -20.31
C PRO A 66 9.15 -13.42 -18.82
N ALA A 67 10.03 -12.61 -18.23
CA ALA A 67 10.35 -12.68 -16.81
C ALA A 67 9.13 -12.36 -15.93
N VAL A 68 8.33 -11.36 -16.30
CA VAL A 68 7.08 -11.05 -15.59
C VAL A 68 6.06 -12.20 -15.70
N ARG A 69 5.93 -12.85 -16.88
CA ARG A 69 5.05 -14.02 -17.02
C ARG A 69 5.50 -15.18 -16.14
N SER A 70 6.80 -15.44 -16.09
CA SER A 70 7.39 -16.46 -15.22
C SER A 70 7.07 -16.16 -13.75
N LEU A 71 7.28 -14.92 -13.30
CA LEU A 71 6.94 -14.49 -11.95
C LEU A 71 5.45 -14.69 -11.64
N VAL A 72 4.56 -14.23 -12.52
CA VAL A 72 3.10 -14.39 -12.31
C VAL A 72 2.68 -15.86 -12.23
N SER A 73 3.37 -16.76 -12.93
CA SER A 73 3.05 -18.20 -12.91
C SER A 73 3.40 -18.90 -11.60
N ILE A 74 4.37 -18.37 -10.83
CA ILE A 74 4.79 -18.94 -9.55
C ILE A 74 4.13 -18.26 -8.34
N LEU A 75 3.57 -17.06 -8.53
CA LEU A 75 2.89 -16.34 -7.47
C LEU A 75 1.52 -16.97 -7.16
N PRO A 76 1.12 -17.02 -5.87
CA PRO A 76 -0.22 -17.46 -5.52
C PRO A 76 -1.24 -16.53 -6.15
N GLN A 77 -2.28 -17.10 -6.78
CA GLN A 77 -3.36 -16.29 -7.33
C GLN A 77 -4.16 -15.70 -6.17
N LEU A 78 -4.16 -14.37 -6.09
CA LEU A 78 -4.81 -13.60 -5.03
C LEU A 78 -5.76 -12.58 -5.64
N ASP A 79 -6.90 -12.42 -5.01
CA ASP A 79 -7.84 -11.33 -5.25
C ASP A 79 -7.77 -10.27 -4.15
N ALA A 80 -8.35 -9.10 -4.42
CA ALA A 80 -8.36 -7.98 -3.48
C ALA A 80 -9.05 -8.33 -2.14
N SER A 81 -10.01 -9.25 -2.15
CA SER A 81 -10.71 -9.76 -0.96
C SER A 81 -9.82 -10.63 -0.08
N ASP A 82 -8.78 -11.24 -0.64
CA ASP A 82 -7.90 -12.18 0.07
C ASP A 82 -6.81 -11.43 0.85
N LEU A 83 -6.65 -10.12 0.58
CA LEU A 83 -5.70 -9.29 1.27
C LEU A 83 -6.22 -8.97 2.67
N PRO A 84 -5.49 -9.36 3.73
CA PRO A 84 -5.96 -9.15 5.09
C PRO A 84 -6.02 -7.66 5.38
N ARG A 85 -7.11 -7.18 5.98
CA ARG A 85 -7.13 -5.83 6.54
C ARG A 85 -6.13 -5.78 7.70
N ARG A 86 -5.13 -4.91 7.60
CA ARG A 86 -4.21 -4.70 8.73
C ARG A 86 -4.94 -3.97 9.87
N PRO A 87 -4.60 -4.28 11.14
CA PRO A 87 -5.12 -3.53 12.28
C PRO A 87 -4.73 -2.05 12.21
N ASP A 88 -5.64 -1.17 12.63
CA ASP A 88 -5.33 0.26 12.78
C ASP A 88 -4.26 0.45 13.87
N GLY A 89 -3.33 1.37 13.65
CA GLY A 89 -2.17 1.58 14.53
C GLY A 89 -0.99 0.64 14.25
N SER A 90 -1.07 -0.16 13.19
CA SER A 90 0.05 -0.98 12.75
C SER A 90 1.25 -0.12 12.34
N ALA A 91 2.46 -0.62 12.62
CA ALA A 91 3.68 -0.03 12.09
C ALA A 91 3.65 0.03 10.54
N PRO A 92 4.12 1.13 9.94
CA PRO A 92 4.12 1.31 8.50
C PRO A 92 4.99 0.26 7.81
N LEU A 93 4.54 -0.23 6.65
CA LEU A 93 5.36 -1.07 5.79
C LEU A 93 6.20 -0.16 4.89
N LYS A 94 7.53 -0.27 5.00
CA LYS A 94 8.49 0.58 4.27
C LYS A 94 8.32 0.56 2.75
N ALA A 95 7.86 -0.56 2.19
CA ALA A 95 7.65 -0.69 0.75
C ALA A 95 6.34 -0.04 0.26
N LEU A 96 5.41 0.25 1.17
CA LEU A 96 4.12 0.87 0.84
C LEU A 96 4.14 2.36 1.11
N ARG A 97 3.44 3.11 0.26
CA ARG A 97 3.29 4.55 0.43
C ARG A 97 2.43 4.83 1.65
N ILE A 98 2.85 5.80 2.44
CA ILE A 98 1.99 6.42 3.44
C ILE A 98 1.23 7.56 2.75
N VAL A 99 -0.07 7.66 3.03
CA VAL A 99 -0.92 8.72 2.50
C VAL A 99 -1.60 9.48 3.61
N GLU A 100 -1.85 10.76 3.37
CA GLU A 100 -2.76 11.53 4.19
C GLU A 100 -4.20 11.12 3.88
N ALA A 101 -4.97 10.86 4.92
CA ALA A 101 -6.34 10.39 4.79
C ALA A 101 -7.22 10.95 5.93
N PHE A 102 -8.53 10.77 5.77
CA PHE A 102 -9.54 11.15 6.73
C PHE A 102 -10.22 9.88 7.25
N GLN A 103 -10.34 9.77 8.58
CA GLN A 103 -11.04 8.70 9.26
C GLN A 103 -12.31 9.21 9.92
N CYS A 104 -13.42 8.49 9.76
CA CYS A 104 -14.64 8.76 10.51
C CYS A 104 -14.42 8.52 12.01
N LYS A 105 -14.91 9.41 12.89
CA LYS A 105 -14.81 9.22 14.35
C LYS A 105 -15.75 8.15 14.91
N LYS A 106 -16.77 7.76 14.13
CA LYS A 106 -17.83 6.86 14.57
C LYS A 106 -17.61 5.41 14.12
N CYS A 107 -16.77 5.19 13.11
CA CYS A 107 -16.49 3.87 12.56
C CYS A 107 -15.10 3.80 11.93
N LEU A 108 -14.74 2.65 11.36
CA LEU A 108 -13.42 2.42 10.77
C LEU A 108 -13.32 2.86 9.30
N PHE A 109 -14.22 3.72 8.84
CA PHE A 109 -14.22 4.21 7.46
C PHE A 109 -13.10 5.23 7.23
N ILE A 110 -12.22 4.93 6.27
CA ILE A 110 -11.05 5.75 5.93
C ILE A 110 -11.00 5.99 4.42
N ARG A 111 -10.80 7.26 4.01
CA ARG A 111 -10.61 7.67 2.61
C ARG A 111 -9.64 8.85 2.50
N GLN A 112 -8.95 8.96 1.37
CA GLN A 112 -8.10 10.12 1.07
C GLN A 112 -8.93 11.36 0.72
N ASP A 113 -10.06 11.22 0.02
CA ASP A 113 -10.93 12.35 -0.30
C ASP A 113 -11.86 12.64 0.89
N ILE A 114 -11.74 13.85 1.44
CA ILE A 114 -12.62 14.36 2.49
C ILE A 114 -14.10 14.37 2.07
N THR A 115 -14.38 14.55 0.78
CA THR A 115 -15.73 14.57 0.23
C THR A 115 -16.43 13.23 0.44
N ASP A 116 -15.70 12.13 0.26
CA ASP A 116 -16.21 10.78 0.49
C ASP A 116 -16.48 10.53 1.98
N VAL A 117 -15.59 11.00 2.86
CA VAL A 117 -15.80 10.90 4.31
C VAL A 117 -17.00 11.73 4.77
N ARG A 118 -17.16 12.95 4.25
CA ARG A 118 -18.32 13.79 4.57
C ARG A 118 -19.63 13.16 4.13
N LYS A 119 -19.67 12.63 2.90
CA LYS A 119 -20.83 11.89 2.39
C LYS A 119 -21.15 10.67 3.25
N HIS A 120 -20.13 9.91 3.64
CA HIS A 120 -20.28 8.77 4.53
C HIS A 120 -20.86 9.17 5.89
N ILE A 121 -20.30 10.19 6.56
CA ILE A 121 -20.79 10.63 7.88
C ILE A 121 -22.26 11.08 7.80
N ASN A 122 -22.59 11.90 6.79
CA ASN A 122 -23.94 12.41 6.63
C ASN A 122 -24.95 11.28 6.35
N LYS A 123 -24.54 10.22 5.65
CA LYS A 123 -25.44 9.15 5.20
C LYS A 123 -25.55 7.97 6.17
N GLU A 124 -24.43 7.54 6.75
CA GLU A 124 -24.37 6.33 7.57
C GLU A 124 -24.50 6.63 9.07
N HIS A 125 -24.33 7.91 9.46
CA HIS A 125 -24.42 8.34 10.86
C HIS A 125 -25.44 9.46 11.08
N ASP A 126 -26.03 10.04 10.03
CA ASP A 126 -26.97 11.17 10.11
C ASP A 126 -26.41 12.36 10.91
N LEU A 127 -25.09 12.56 10.89
CA LEU A 127 -24.39 13.64 11.57
C LEU A 127 -23.87 14.66 10.59
N SER A 128 -23.68 15.91 11.05
CA SER A 128 -22.88 16.87 10.31
C SER A 128 -21.42 16.42 10.28
N ALA A 129 -20.80 16.42 9.11
CA ALA A 129 -19.41 16.01 8.98
C ALA A 129 -18.41 16.92 9.72
N ALA A 130 -18.79 18.15 10.07
CA ALA A 130 -17.93 19.06 10.83
C ALA A 130 -17.54 18.45 12.19
N GLY A 131 -16.25 18.25 12.43
CA GLY A 131 -15.71 17.71 13.68
C GLY A 131 -15.88 16.19 13.86
N ASN A 132 -16.52 15.48 12.93
CA ASN A 132 -16.79 14.03 12.99
C ASN A 132 -15.80 13.17 12.18
N TYR A 133 -14.68 13.75 11.76
CA TYR A 133 -13.56 13.03 11.17
C TYR A 133 -12.24 13.46 11.83
N ASP A 134 -11.24 12.60 11.73
CA ASP A 134 -9.85 12.87 12.07
C ASP A 134 -8.99 12.83 10.81
N GLU A 135 -8.03 13.73 10.73
CA GLU A 135 -6.93 13.65 9.76
C GLU A 135 -5.89 12.67 10.29
N ILE A 136 -5.54 11.69 9.47
CA ILE A 136 -4.69 10.57 9.86
C ILE A 136 -3.70 10.25 8.75
N GLN A 137 -2.65 9.53 9.10
CA GLN A 137 -1.82 8.82 8.14
C GLN A 137 -2.32 7.40 7.98
N ALA A 138 -2.36 6.95 6.73
CA ALA A 138 -2.86 5.63 6.40
C ALA A 138 -1.99 4.95 5.35
N GLN A 139 -2.06 3.63 5.31
CA GLN A 139 -1.55 2.82 4.19
C GLN A 139 -2.68 1.95 3.65
N SER A 140 -2.51 1.51 2.41
CA SER A 140 -3.38 0.54 1.76
C SER A 140 -2.53 -0.45 0.99
N TRP A 141 -3.01 -1.68 0.85
CA TRP A 141 -2.35 -2.63 -0.05
C TRP A 141 -2.45 -2.15 -1.48
N LEU A 142 -3.68 -1.90 -1.93
CA LEU A 142 -3.99 -1.54 -3.32
C LEU A 142 -4.32 -0.05 -3.39
N GLY A 143 -3.88 0.61 -4.46
CA GLY A 143 -4.26 1.99 -4.75
C GLY A 143 -5.65 2.14 -5.39
N GLY A 144 -6.09 3.39 -5.54
CA GLY A 144 -7.30 3.77 -6.27
C GLY A 144 -8.61 3.68 -5.48
N ARG A 145 -9.75 3.69 -6.19
CA ARG A 145 -11.10 3.83 -5.58
C ARG A 145 -11.52 2.69 -4.65
N ARG A 146 -10.93 1.51 -4.82
CA ARG A 146 -11.21 0.32 -4.00
C ARG A 146 -10.18 0.11 -2.89
N ALA A 147 -9.29 1.09 -2.68
CA ALA A 147 -8.32 1.04 -1.60
C ALA A 147 -9.03 0.91 -0.25
N VAL A 148 -8.62 -0.10 0.50
CA VAL A 148 -8.98 -0.27 1.90
C VAL A 148 -7.78 0.18 2.71
N TYR A 149 -7.99 1.25 3.45
CA TYR A 149 -6.95 1.89 4.25
C TYR A 149 -6.98 1.36 5.68
N TRP A 150 -5.82 1.39 6.32
CA TRP A 150 -5.66 1.26 7.76
C TRP A 150 -4.80 2.41 8.28
N ARG A 151 -5.07 2.86 9.50
CA ARG A 151 -4.27 3.89 10.15
C ARG A 151 -2.86 3.34 10.44
N VAL A 152 -1.84 4.17 10.22
CA VAL A 152 -0.46 3.87 10.63
C VAL A 152 0.00 4.87 11.69
N GLU A 153 0.84 4.40 12.61
CA GLU A 153 1.57 5.25 13.54
C GLU A 153 2.95 5.52 12.96
N VAL A 154 3.18 6.75 12.50
CA VAL A 154 4.47 7.16 11.94
C VAL A 154 5.21 7.94 13.02
N GLY A 155 6.40 7.47 13.39
CA GLY A 155 7.34 8.30 14.16
C GLY A 155 7.79 9.48 13.29
N LEU A 156 8.05 10.64 13.90
CA LEU A 156 8.37 11.91 13.21
C LEU A 156 9.47 11.82 12.13
N ASP A 157 10.29 10.77 12.13
CA ASP A 157 11.46 10.59 11.27
C ASP A 157 11.19 9.89 9.92
N GLU A 158 10.01 9.31 9.67
CA GLU A 158 9.72 8.51 8.45
C GLU A 158 8.92 9.26 7.36
N LEU A 159 8.79 10.58 7.46
CA LEU A 159 8.03 11.44 6.52
C LEU A 159 8.69 11.63 5.13
N ALA A 160 9.66 10.80 4.76
CA ALA A 160 10.43 11.00 3.54
C ALA A 160 9.87 10.19 2.36
N GLU A 161 9.54 10.95 1.31
CA GLU A 161 9.43 10.58 -0.11
C GLU A 161 8.01 10.30 -0.63
N ASP A 162 7.33 11.39 -0.98
CA ASP A 162 6.18 11.39 -1.89
C ASP A 162 6.55 10.77 -3.23
N GLY A 163 6.35 9.46 -3.36
CA GLY A 163 6.43 8.75 -4.63
C GLY A 163 5.34 9.22 -5.61
N PRO A 164 5.56 9.10 -6.93
CA PRO A 164 4.61 9.55 -7.95
C PRO A 164 3.22 8.90 -7.79
N HIS A 165 2.18 9.73 -7.92
CA HIS A 165 0.79 9.31 -7.77
C HIS A 165 0.37 8.31 -8.85
N CYS A 166 0.03 7.09 -8.44
CA CYS A 166 -0.49 6.06 -9.34
C CYS A 166 -1.99 6.34 -9.61
N VAL A 167 -2.34 6.82 -10.82
CA VAL A 167 -3.70 7.28 -11.21
C VAL A 167 -4.63 6.13 -11.67
N TRP A 168 -4.21 4.86 -11.58
CA TRP A 168 -5.03 3.74 -12.06
C TRP A 168 -5.83 3.05 -10.95
N GLY A 169 -7.04 3.57 -10.71
CA GLY A 169 -8.19 2.74 -10.40
C GLY A 169 -8.78 2.23 -11.72
N PHE A 170 -9.02 0.93 -11.84
CA PHE A 170 -9.71 0.32 -12.98
C PHE A 170 -11.00 1.12 -13.29
N PHE A 171 -10.96 1.89 -14.39
CA PHE A 171 -11.97 2.85 -14.91
C PHE A 171 -12.19 4.17 -14.14
N GLY A 172 -11.60 5.24 -14.70
CA GLY A 172 -12.19 6.58 -14.69
C GLY A 172 -11.44 7.62 -13.87
N ALA A 173 -10.93 8.65 -14.55
CA ALA A 173 -10.73 9.98 -13.97
C ALA A 173 -12.04 10.40 -13.30
N GLY A 174 -12.01 10.63 -11.99
CA GLY A 174 -13.17 11.07 -11.21
C GLY A 174 -12.74 12.21 -10.32
N PHE A 175 -13.45 13.33 -10.44
CA PHE A 175 -13.44 14.47 -9.53
C PHE A 175 -13.23 14.05 -8.07
N GLY A 176 -12.17 14.54 -7.42
CA GLY A 176 -12.00 14.29 -5.99
C GLY A 176 -10.64 14.59 -5.35
N ASP A 177 -9.61 15.01 -6.10
CA ASP A 177 -8.29 15.28 -5.52
C ASP A 177 -8.29 16.62 -4.74
N LYS A 178 -8.98 16.66 -3.61
CA LYS A 178 -8.77 17.66 -2.56
C LYS A 178 -7.95 17.01 -1.47
N LEU A 179 -6.63 17.09 -1.63
CA LEU A 179 -5.67 16.82 -0.57
C LEU A 179 -5.99 17.71 0.65
N PRO A 180 -5.72 17.24 1.88
CA PRO A 180 -5.69 18.11 3.04
C PRO A 180 -4.82 19.35 2.74
N ARG A 181 -5.34 20.54 3.04
CA ARG A 181 -4.57 21.77 2.80
C ARG A 181 -3.55 21.93 3.93
N MET A 182 -2.29 21.63 3.62
CA MET A 182 -1.06 22.12 4.26
C MET A 182 -1.03 22.08 5.80
N TRP A 183 -0.23 21.18 6.37
CA TRP A 183 0.29 21.38 7.72
C TRP A 183 1.44 22.41 7.66
N PRO A 184 1.39 23.54 8.39
CA PRO A 184 2.61 24.27 8.71
C PRO A 184 3.41 23.41 9.67
N VAL A 185 4.65 23.07 9.30
CA VAL A 185 5.64 22.28 10.05
C VAL A 185 5.79 22.71 11.54
N GLU A 186 5.25 23.87 11.92
CA GLU A 186 5.31 24.48 13.24
C GLU A 186 4.27 23.95 14.26
N ALA A 187 3.17 23.30 13.85
CA ALA A 187 2.08 22.96 14.78
C ALA A 187 2.37 21.78 15.75
N TYR A 188 3.56 21.18 15.71
CA TYR A 188 3.93 20.09 16.63
C TYR A 188 4.70 20.56 17.89
N GLN A 189 5.15 21.81 17.97
CA GLN A 189 5.89 22.33 19.15
C GLN A 189 5.02 22.70 20.36
N LYS A 190 3.69 22.56 20.28
CA LYS A 190 2.77 22.93 21.39
C LYS A 190 2.13 21.77 22.15
N ARG A 191 2.69 20.56 22.06
CA ARG A 191 2.30 19.43 22.93
C ARG A 191 3.43 18.92 23.84
N LEU A 192 4.41 19.78 24.12
CA LEU A 192 5.43 19.58 25.15
C LEU A 192 5.53 20.76 26.12
N THR A 193 4.38 21.32 26.51
CA THR A 193 4.21 22.12 27.73
C THR A 193 2.90 21.75 28.38
#